data_AF-A0A2J6R3G2-F1
#
_entry.id   AF-A0A2J6R3G2-F1
#
_cell.length_a   1.000
_cell.length_b   1.000
_cell.length_c   1.000
_cell.angle_alpha   90.00
_cell.angle_beta   90.00
_cell.angle_gamma   90.00
#
_symmetry.space_group_name_H-M   'P 1'
#
loop_
_entity.id
_entity.type
_entity.pdbx_description
1 polymer ?
#
loop_
_entity_poly.entity_id
_entity_poly.type
_entity_poly.pdbx_seq_one_letter_code
_entity_poly.pdbx_strand_id
1 'polypeptide(L)'
;MALDKCTICGKATSNKCSRCRTAAYCSGICQKNDFALHKLLCGQYQAFLATRPAPTEEDISSGDSKPITYKAAILFPMDSNHPKLIWLKVQVRSEYETDCEEEEFPEYHHWEDLQKSLSDYMEWGQPMPHSRNGQDLKVYMAETAFGAYPLTQSLLKLNAGYEAREHGSLAAAPWAGNLVLVNFTTSIVEHPTEPECYDPAEKEVHNDVNLADLRYAFDYLTRRNYIFESDKPNPYVIRNPGRWFKAVKISCDGDIKLDGKKKFAEVSIHRHHPIFRHDDGESGISKHLGFPLLVKRIPPNPDWPDKMMRLPRSQRFHPYENHAAVSLMVNVDVASKHWRFAPEIWDKGADPMVLVARKDMKDLTAHQVEALVYYCQHEVQWNMGVVTEREMEGGSDGEDIYWVIDKETGEPRIPCDKTRQKFLDKYLVFNKFAEYFKEFKQKKIADGDAAWAAAVVSPQGSVPDEIEETKEEEYESMLRMMGAL
;
A
#
# COMPACT_ATOMS: atom_id res chain seq x y z
N MET A 1 22.55 13.70 30.12
CA MET A 1 22.60 13.83 28.64
C MET A 1 21.21 13.55 28.12
N ALA A 2 20.66 14.40 27.25
CA ALA A 2 19.39 14.10 26.60
C ALA A 2 19.55 12.84 25.73
N LEU A 3 18.63 11.89 25.84
CA LEU A 3 18.61 10.70 24.99
C LEU A 3 18.00 11.07 23.64
N ASP A 4 18.61 10.61 22.55
CA ASP A 4 18.04 10.72 21.21
C ASP A 4 16.94 9.67 21.01
N LYS A 5 16.17 9.78 19.94
CA LYS A 5 15.15 8.79 19.57
C LYS A 5 15.68 7.86 18.50
N CYS A 6 15.29 6.59 18.59
CA CYS A 6 15.63 5.59 17.59
C CYS A 6 14.97 5.92 16.25
N THR A 7 15.77 6.00 15.18
CA THR A 7 15.33 6.25 13.80
C THR A 7 14.30 5.25 13.27
N ILE A 8 14.19 4.06 13.87
CA ILE A 8 13.23 3.03 13.42
C ILE A 8 11.98 2.96 14.31
N CYS A 9 12.14 2.96 15.63
CA CYS A 9 11.04 2.68 16.56
C CYS A 9 10.73 3.80 17.55
N GLY A 10 11.42 4.95 17.48
CA GLY A 10 11.18 6.10 18.35
C GLY A 10 11.64 5.95 19.81
N LYS A 11 12.02 4.75 20.26
CA LYS A 11 12.52 4.51 21.62
C LYS A 11 13.76 5.34 21.92
N ALA A 12 13.84 5.85 23.15
CA ALA A 12 15.00 6.60 23.63
C ALA A 12 16.28 5.76 23.57
N THR A 13 17.38 6.35 23.12
CA THR A 13 18.68 5.71 22.94
C THR A 13 19.82 6.72 22.98
N SER A 14 21.00 6.30 23.39
CA SER A 14 22.25 7.06 23.29
C SER A 14 23.18 6.55 22.18
N ASN A 15 22.80 5.47 21.48
CA ASN A 15 23.68 4.80 20.52
C ASN A 15 23.56 5.45 19.14
N LYS A 16 24.39 6.47 18.92
CA LYS A 16 24.52 7.16 17.63
C LYS A 16 25.35 6.34 16.64
N CYS A 17 25.03 6.48 15.35
CA CYS A 17 25.89 5.98 14.29
C CYS A 17 27.29 6.62 14.40
N SER A 18 28.33 5.79 14.44
CA SER A 18 29.72 6.25 14.64
C SER A 18 30.26 7.12 13.51
N ARG A 19 29.71 6.97 12.29
CA ARG A 19 30.13 7.74 11.10
C ARG A 19 29.43 9.09 11.00
N CYS A 20 28.11 9.09 10.84
CA CYS A 20 27.36 10.32 10.61
C CYS A 20 27.04 11.07 11.91
N ARG A 21 27.00 10.40 13.06
CA ARG A 21 26.64 10.94 14.38
C ARG A 21 25.26 11.62 14.47
N THR A 22 24.39 11.44 13.48
CA THR A 22 23.07 12.11 13.43
C THR A 22 21.88 11.15 13.42
N ALA A 23 22.06 9.87 13.13
CA ALA A 23 21.05 8.83 13.35
C ALA A 23 21.37 8.02 14.61
N ALA A 24 20.34 7.55 15.32
CA ALA A 24 20.48 6.78 16.55
C ALA A 24 19.60 5.53 16.54
N TYR A 25 20.07 4.45 17.18
CA TYR A 25 19.39 3.15 17.17
C TYR A 25 19.31 2.55 18.57
N CYS A 26 18.17 2.02 18.99
CA CYS A 26 18.07 1.36 20.30
C CYS A 26 18.67 -0.06 20.30
N SER A 27 18.89 -0.66 19.13
CA SER A 27 19.42 -2.02 18.98
C SER A 27 20.14 -2.22 17.63
N GLY A 28 20.96 -3.28 17.54
CA GLY A 28 21.58 -3.69 16.28
C GLY A 28 20.58 -4.14 15.21
N ILE A 29 19.39 -4.60 15.61
CA ILE A 29 18.29 -4.94 14.68
C ILE A 29 17.76 -3.67 14.00
N CYS A 30 17.45 -2.63 14.78
CA CYS A 30 17.02 -1.34 14.22
C CYS A 30 18.07 -0.74 13.28
N GLN A 31 19.36 -0.82 13.66
CA GLN A 31 20.44 -0.36 12.80
C GLN A 31 20.52 -1.18 11.49
N LYS A 32 20.41 -2.51 11.57
CA LYS A 32 20.44 -3.39 10.39
C LYS A 32 19.28 -3.12 9.43
N ASN A 33 18.08 -2.86 9.98
CA ASN A 33 16.90 -2.54 9.18
C ASN A 33 17.05 -1.21 8.43
N ASP A 34 17.69 -0.21 9.03
CA ASP A 34 17.90 1.08 8.35
C ASP A 34 19.11 1.08 7.39
N PHE A 35 20.08 0.20 7.63
CA PHE A 35 21.42 0.25 7.04
C PHE A 35 21.43 0.45 5.52
N ALA A 36 20.54 -0.22 4.78
CA ALA A 36 20.51 -0.16 3.32
C ALA A 36 20.15 1.23 2.77
N LEU A 37 19.22 1.95 3.42
CA LEU A 37 18.88 3.32 3.07
C LEU A 37 19.91 4.28 3.68
N HIS A 38 20.23 4.10 4.96
CA HIS A 38 21.16 4.95 5.70
C HIS A 38 22.52 5.09 5.00
N LYS A 39 23.08 3.98 4.51
CA LYS A 39 24.41 3.95 3.89
C LYS A 39 24.50 4.80 2.61
N LEU A 40 23.38 5.15 1.97
CA LEU A 40 23.37 5.95 0.75
C LEU A 40 23.98 7.34 0.96
N LEU A 41 23.76 7.93 2.15
CA LEU A 41 24.27 9.26 2.49
C LEU A 41 25.24 9.24 3.69
N CYS A 42 25.24 8.19 4.51
CA CYS A 42 26.05 8.11 5.74
C CYS A 42 27.54 8.36 5.54
N GLY A 43 28.13 7.77 4.50
CA GLY A 43 29.57 7.88 4.27
C GLY A 43 30.04 9.30 3.93
N GLN A 44 29.18 10.08 3.27
CA GLN A 44 29.51 11.42 2.79
C GLN A 44 29.00 12.54 3.70
N TYR A 45 28.11 12.24 4.66
CA TYR A 45 27.39 13.25 5.43
C TYR A 45 28.29 14.25 6.18
N GLN A 46 29.27 13.75 6.95
CA GLN A 46 30.18 14.63 7.71
C GLN A 46 31.09 15.45 6.80
N ALA A 47 31.59 14.85 5.72
CA ALA A 47 32.39 15.56 4.73
C ALA A 47 31.56 16.64 4.00
N PHE A 48 30.30 16.35 3.70
CA PHE A 48 29.37 17.30 3.11
C PHE A 48 29.11 18.48 4.06
N LEU A 49 28.84 18.25 5.34
CA LEU A 49 28.64 19.36 6.30
C LEU A 49 29.86 20.29 6.40
N ALA A 50 31.07 19.75 6.22
CA ALA A 50 32.29 20.54 6.21
C ALA A 50 32.44 21.45 4.97
N THR A 51 31.65 21.24 3.90
CA THR A 51 31.65 22.08 2.69
C THR A 51 30.57 23.17 2.70
N ARG A 52 30.03 23.52 3.87
CA ARG A 52 29.02 24.57 4.01
C ARG A 52 29.50 25.87 3.33
N PRO A 53 28.76 26.40 2.35
CA PRO A 53 29.11 27.66 1.71
C PRO A 53 29.08 28.82 2.70
N ALA A 54 30.01 29.76 2.53
CA ALA A 54 29.93 31.07 3.16
C ALA A 54 29.07 32.00 2.29
N PRO A 55 28.29 32.93 2.88
CA PRO A 55 27.59 33.97 2.13
C PRO A 55 28.57 34.81 1.29
N THR A 56 28.19 35.17 0.05
CA THR A 56 29.02 35.99 -0.85
C THR A 56 28.84 37.51 -0.58
N GLU A 57 29.65 38.36 -1.21
CA GLU A 57 29.47 39.82 -1.11
C GLU A 57 28.16 40.32 -1.78
N GLU A 58 27.73 39.66 -2.86
CA GLU A 58 26.44 39.91 -3.52
C GLU A 58 25.25 39.52 -2.63
N ASP A 59 25.43 38.52 -1.77
CA ASP A 59 24.45 38.10 -0.78
C ASP A 59 24.27 39.15 0.33
N ILE A 60 25.30 39.94 0.60
CA ILE A 60 25.33 40.93 1.69
C ILE A 60 24.79 42.29 1.23
N SER A 61 24.87 42.62 -0.06
CA SER A 61 24.63 43.98 -0.59
C SER A 61 23.17 44.32 -0.93
N SER A 62 22.21 43.41 -0.75
CA SER A 62 20.80 43.64 -1.08
C SER A 62 20.06 44.45 -0.02
N GLY A 63 20.38 45.75 0.12
CA GLY A 63 19.56 46.85 0.69
C GLY A 63 19.01 46.73 2.13
N ASP A 64 18.35 45.62 2.43
CA ASP A 64 17.65 45.26 3.68
C ASP A 64 18.21 43.92 4.27
N SER A 65 19.43 43.53 3.87
CA SER A 65 20.00 42.18 3.98
C SER A 65 20.25 41.70 5.42
N LYS A 66 19.25 40.99 5.93
CA LYS A 66 19.31 40.01 7.01
C LYS A 66 20.31 38.87 6.76
N PRO A 67 20.68 38.10 7.81
CA PRO A 67 21.67 37.02 7.69
C PRO A 67 21.23 35.93 6.71
N ILE A 68 22.09 35.62 5.74
CA ILE A 68 21.96 34.46 4.87
C ILE A 68 22.69 33.28 5.50
N THR A 69 22.03 32.12 5.50
CA THR A 69 22.63 30.87 5.96
C THR A 69 22.38 29.76 4.95
N TYR A 70 23.22 28.74 4.96
CA TYR A 70 23.04 27.54 4.14
C TYR A 70 22.67 26.37 5.04
N LYS A 71 21.55 25.73 4.74
CA LYS A 71 21.06 24.55 5.47
C LYS A 71 21.16 23.32 4.59
N ALA A 72 21.61 22.21 5.19
CA ALA A 72 21.66 20.95 4.48
C ALA A 72 20.24 20.44 4.22
N ALA A 73 19.98 19.97 3.01
CA ALA A 73 18.74 19.34 2.59
C ALA A 73 19.01 18.04 1.82
N ILE A 74 17.99 17.19 1.66
CA ILE A 74 18.09 15.95 0.88
C ILE A 74 17.28 16.11 -0.41
N LEU A 75 17.95 15.92 -1.54
CA LEU A 75 17.34 15.86 -2.86
C LEU A 75 17.05 14.41 -3.23
N PHE A 76 15.82 14.12 -3.63
CA PHE A 76 15.46 12.95 -4.42
C PHE A 76 15.38 13.36 -5.89
N PRO A 77 16.44 13.12 -6.67
CA PRO A 77 16.53 13.60 -8.03
C PRO A 77 15.67 12.79 -9.00
N MET A 78 15.19 13.47 -10.05
CA MET A 78 14.55 12.86 -11.21
C MET A 78 15.54 12.24 -12.21
N ASP A 79 16.80 12.67 -12.20
CA ASP A 79 17.83 12.29 -13.18
C ASP A 79 18.84 11.27 -12.63
N SER A 80 18.70 10.88 -11.36
CA SER A 80 19.64 9.99 -10.69
C SER A 80 18.95 8.95 -9.84
N ASN A 81 19.63 7.82 -9.69
CA ASN A 81 19.17 6.63 -8.98
C ASN A 81 19.33 6.71 -7.45
N HIS A 82 19.95 7.76 -6.93
CA HIS A 82 20.30 7.88 -5.52
C HIS A 82 19.96 9.27 -4.98
N PRO A 83 19.50 9.38 -3.72
CA PRO A 83 19.34 10.67 -3.09
C PRO A 83 20.69 11.37 -2.94
N LYS A 84 20.68 12.70 -2.86
CA LYS A 84 21.87 13.55 -2.74
C LYS A 84 21.69 14.53 -1.59
N LEU A 85 22.79 14.92 -0.97
CA LEU A 85 22.81 16.06 -0.05
C LEU A 85 23.04 17.33 -0.86
N ILE A 86 22.28 18.38 -0.56
CA ILE A 86 22.37 19.68 -1.21
C ILE A 86 22.37 20.80 -0.17
N TRP A 87 22.92 21.95 -0.53
CA TRP A 87 22.84 23.16 0.28
C TRP A 87 21.71 24.03 -0.24
N LEU A 88 20.76 24.36 0.63
CA LEU A 88 19.74 25.36 0.33
C LEU A 88 20.15 26.69 0.95
N LYS A 89 20.11 27.73 0.13
CA LYS A 89 20.28 29.10 0.59
C LYS A 89 19.01 29.54 1.31
N VAL A 90 19.17 29.96 2.56
CA VAL A 90 18.09 30.41 3.43
C VAL A 90 18.28 31.89 3.70
N GLN A 91 17.29 32.68 3.32
CA GLN A 91 17.29 34.12 3.54
C GLN A 91 16.26 34.47 4.60
N VAL A 92 16.68 35.05 5.72
CA VAL A 92 15.71 35.58 6.68
C VAL A 92 15.13 36.86 6.08
N ARG A 93 13.81 37.01 5.99
CA ARG A 93 13.14 38.25 5.53
C ARG A 93 12.53 39.00 6.70
N SER A 94 12.61 40.35 6.71
CA SER A 94 11.76 41.23 7.55
C SER A 94 10.83 41.93 6.61
N GLU A 95 9.55 41.80 6.87
CA GLU A 95 8.58 42.73 6.34
C GLU A 95 8.21 43.65 7.51
N TYR A 96 8.28 44.96 7.28
CA TYR A 96 7.60 45.95 8.10
C TYR A 96 6.36 46.33 7.29
N GLU A 97 5.15 46.04 7.78
CA GLU A 97 3.95 46.58 7.13
C GLU A 97 3.82 48.06 7.53
N THR A 98 4.09 48.96 6.59
CA THR A 98 3.69 50.37 6.75
C THR A 98 2.23 50.52 6.36
N ASP A 99 1.35 50.58 7.34
CA ASP A 99 0.00 51.06 7.10
C ASP A 99 -0.02 52.60 7.00
N CYS A 100 -0.90 53.07 6.13
CA CYS A 100 -1.02 54.43 5.65
C CYS A 100 -1.00 55.50 6.76
N GLU A 101 -0.06 56.45 6.66
CA GLU A 101 -0.10 57.78 7.27
C GLU A 101 -0.54 57.82 8.76
N GLU A 102 0.31 57.39 9.70
CA GLU A 102 0.82 58.24 10.81
C GLU A 102 1.51 57.50 11.98
N GLU A 103 1.56 56.18 12.05
CA GLU A 103 2.39 55.49 13.07
C GLU A 103 3.12 54.27 12.47
N GLU A 104 4.45 54.32 12.45
CA GLU A 104 5.31 53.18 12.08
C GLU A 104 5.17 52.09 13.16
N PHE A 105 4.27 51.12 12.97
CA PHE A 105 4.24 49.91 13.79
C PHE A 105 5.05 48.81 13.11
N PRO A 106 6.16 48.34 13.72
CA PRO A 106 6.91 47.24 13.16
C PRO A 106 6.23 45.90 13.47
N GLU A 107 5.42 45.37 12.55
CA GLU A 107 5.09 43.95 12.60
C GLU A 107 6.35 43.13 12.30
N TYR A 108 7.01 42.64 13.35
CA TYR A 108 8.34 42.05 13.25
C TYR A 108 8.32 40.60 12.72
N HIS A 109 7.97 40.38 11.45
CA HIS A 109 7.95 39.03 10.87
C HIS A 109 9.37 38.60 10.44
N HIS A 110 10.01 37.70 11.20
CA HIS A 110 11.26 37.03 10.80
C HIS A 110 10.97 35.62 10.34
N TRP A 111 10.84 35.44 9.03
CA TRP A 111 10.65 34.14 8.42
C TRP A 111 11.83 33.80 7.50
N GLU A 112 12.19 32.52 7.50
CA GLU A 112 13.23 31.98 6.64
C GLU A 112 12.62 31.62 5.27
N ASP A 113 13.12 32.24 4.20
CA ASP A 113 12.69 32.02 2.83
C ASP A 113 13.67 31.07 2.10
N LEU A 114 13.11 29.99 1.56
CA LEU A 114 13.80 28.98 0.76
C LEU A 114 13.50 29.09 -0.75
N GLN A 115 12.50 29.87 -1.17
CA GLN A 115 11.97 29.81 -2.54
C GLN A 115 13.03 30.10 -3.59
N LYS A 116 13.90 31.10 -3.34
CA LYS A 116 15.00 31.44 -4.24
C LYS A 116 16.02 30.30 -4.42
N SER A 117 16.19 29.42 -3.43
CA SER A 117 17.07 28.26 -3.56
C SER A 117 16.33 27.04 -4.10
N LEU A 118 15.02 26.93 -3.84
CA LEU A 118 14.19 25.86 -4.40
C LEU A 118 14.02 26.00 -5.91
N SER A 119 14.05 27.23 -6.45
CA SER A 119 13.97 27.49 -7.90
C SER A 119 15.05 26.78 -8.72
N ASP A 120 16.20 26.46 -8.12
CA ASP A 120 17.27 25.69 -8.77
C ASP A 120 16.86 24.23 -9.05
N TYR A 121 15.85 23.73 -8.34
CA TYR A 121 15.41 22.34 -8.38
C TYR A 121 13.97 22.17 -8.88
N MET A 122 13.11 23.19 -8.73
CA MET A 122 11.69 23.17 -9.07
C MET A 122 11.13 24.59 -9.29
N GLU A 123 10.18 24.78 -10.23
CA GLU A 123 9.65 26.11 -10.56
C GLU A 123 8.85 26.77 -9.43
N TRP A 124 8.01 25.99 -8.73
CA TRP A 124 7.27 26.44 -7.54
C TRP A 124 7.05 25.28 -6.58
N GLY A 125 7.66 25.35 -5.40
CA GLY A 125 7.67 24.26 -4.44
C GLY A 125 6.46 24.26 -3.50
N GLN A 126 5.57 23.29 -3.65
CA GLN A 126 4.47 23.05 -2.70
C GLN A 126 4.98 22.24 -1.50
N PRO A 127 4.93 22.77 -0.26
CA PRO A 127 5.41 22.07 0.92
C PRO A 127 4.39 21.05 1.40
N MET A 128 4.84 19.82 1.67
CA MET A 128 4.07 18.80 2.36
C MET A 128 4.68 18.53 3.73
N PRO A 129 4.05 19.01 4.83
CA PRO A 129 4.56 18.79 6.18
C PRO A 129 4.36 17.34 6.61
N HIS A 130 5.32 16.82 7.36
CA HIS A 130 5.30 15.51 7.98
C HIS A 130 6.11 15.54 9.27
N SER A 131 5.51 15.08 10.37
CA SER A 131 6.17 15.01 11.66
C SER A 131 6.29 13.56 12.10
N ARG A 132 7.47 13.18 12.60
CA ARG A 132 7.67 11.84 13.16
C ARG A 132 8.67 11.87 14.29
N ASN A 133 8.33 11.21 15.40
CA ASN A 133 9.18 11.16 16.60
C ASN A 133 9.59 12.58 17.11
N GLY A 134 8.80 13.61 16.87
CA GLY A 134 9.13 15.00 17.24
C GLY A 134 10.21 15.65 16.36
N GLN A 135 10.41 15.14 15.14
CA GLN A 135 11.12 15.84 14.07
C GLN A 135 10.10 16.27 13.03
N ASP A 136 10.13 17.55 12.66
CA ASP A 136 9.23 18.15 11.68
C ASP A 136 9.97 18.33 10.35
N LEU A 137 9.36 17.81 9.28
CA LEU A 137 9.93 17.73 7.94
C LEU A 137 8.96 18.29 6.92
N LYS A 138 9.50 18.95 5.89
CA LYS A 138 8.72 19.33 4.70
C LYS A 138 9.34 18.68 3.48
N VAL A 139 8.50 18.03 2.69
CA VAL A 139 8.87 17.57 1.35
C VAL A 139 8.29 18.55 0.35
N TYR A 140 9.17 19.23 -0.38
CA TYR A 140 8.83 20.12 -1.48
C TYR A 140 8.80 19.38 -2.80
N MET A 141 7.84 19.76 -3.64
CA MET A 141 7.68 19.27 -5.01
C MET A 141 7.16 20.39 -5.90
N ALA A 142 7.51 20.35 -7.19
CA ALA A 142 6.94 21.27 -8.16
C ALA A 142 5.40 21.16 -8.20
N GLU A 143 4.71 22.29 -8.20
CA GLU A 143 3.24 22.34 -8.33
C GLU A 143 2.75 21.65 -9.62
N THR A 144 3.52 21.81 -10.70
CA THR A 144 3.27 21.21 -12.01
C THR A 144 3.86 19.81 -12.17
N ALA A 145 4.41 19.20 -11.10
CA ALA A 145 5.03 17.88 -11.16
C ALA A 145 4.08 16.82 -11.73
N PHE A 146 2.78 16.91 -11.41
CA PHE A 146 1.77 15.96 -11.84
C PHE A 146 1.54 16.03 -13.36
N GLY A 147 2.09 15.05 -14.09
CA GLY A 147 1.83 14.84 -15.51
C GLY A 147 2.76 15.61 -16.47
N ALA A 148 3.48 16.63 -16.00
CA ALA A 148 4.46 17.36 -16.82
C ALA A 148 5.90 16.84 -16.65
N TYR A 149 6.23 16.28 -15.49
CA TYR A 149 7.60 15.81 -15.19
C TYR A 149 7.71 14.29 -15.23
N PRO A 150 8.87 13.75 -15.63
CA PRO A 150 9.24 12.36 -15.38
C PRO A 150 9.14 11.99 -13.90
N LEU A 151 8.84 10.72 -13.62
CA LEU A 151 8.86 10.17 -12.27
C LEU A 151 10.23 10.33 -11.61
N THR A 152 10.27 10.56 -10.30
CA THR A 152 11.50 10.70 -9.53
C THR A 152 12.32 9.41 -9.57
N GLN A 153 13.37 9.37 -10.40
CA GLN A 153 14.16 8.18 -10.68
C GLN A 153 14.78 7.54 -9.43
N SER A 154 15.23 8.35 -8.48
CA SER A 154 15.79 7.85 -7.21
C SER A 154 14.74 7.09 -6.41
N LEU A 155 13.51 7.61 -6.31
CA LEU A 155 12.41 6.91 -5.64
C LEU A 155 11.97 5.66 -6.39
N LEU A 156 11.92 5.67 -7.72
CA LEU A 156 11.59 4.47 -8.50
C LEU A 156 12.55 3.32 -8.19
N LYS A 157 13.85 3.60 -8.09
CA LYS A 157 14.85 2.58 -7.72
C LYS A 157 14.68 2.12 -6.27
N LEU A 158 14.49 3.06 -5.33
CA LEU A 158 14.33 2.72 -3.91
C LEU A 158 13.01 1.96 -3.65
N ASN A 159 12.00 2.18 -4.48
CA ASN A 159 10.69 1.56 -4.35
C ASN A 159 10.45 0.39 -5.33
N ALA A 160 11.52 -0.21 -5.86
CA ALA A 160 11.42 -1.34 -6.76
C ALA A 160 10.65 -2.50 -6.12
N GLY A 161 9.77 -3.13 -6.90
CA GLY A 161 8.93 -4.26 -6.49
C GLY A 161 7.59 -3.88 -5.84
N TYR A 162 7.26 -2.60 -5.72
CA TYR A 162 5.91 -2.18 -5.35
C TYR A 162 5.08 -1.92 -6.61
N GLU A 163 3.97 -2.64 -6.78
CA GLU A 163 3.13 -2.50 -7.98
C GLU A 163 2.23 -1.27 -7.89
N ALA A 164 2.17 -0.54 -9.01
CA ALA A 164 1.44 0.72 -9.13
C ALA A 164 -0.06 0.59 -9.46
N ARG A 165 -0.51 -0.61 -9.83
CA ARG A 165 -1.78 -0.78 -10.57
C ARG A 165 -3.03 -0.92 -9.70
N GLU A 166 -2.93 -1.35 -8.44
CA GLU A 166 -4.13 -1.56 -7.61
C GLU A 166 -4.67 -0.29 -6.96
N HIS A 167 -3.83 0.67 -6.57
CA HIS A 167 -4.25 1.89 -5.84
C HIS A 167 -3.31 3.06 -6.08
N GLY A 168 -2.74 3.17 -7.29
CA GLY A 168 -1.77 4.21 -7.54
C GLY A 168 -0.68 4.27 -6.45
N SER A 169 -0.16 3.12 -6.09
CA SER A 169 0.97 3.01 -5.17
C SER A 169 2.23 3.32 -5.99
N LEU A 170 2.78 4.54 -5.84
CA LEU A 170 3.55 5.35 -6.82
C LEU A 170 2.75 6.00 -7.97
N ALA A 171 1.48 5.66 -8.21
CA ALA A 171 0.68 6.14 -9.36
C ALA A 171 -0.69 6.79 -9.05
N ALA A 172 -0.98 7.15 -7.79
CA ALA A 172 -2.14 7.97 -7.39
C ALA A 172 -1.69 9.37 -6.94
N ALA A 173 -0.40 9.52 -6.68
CA ALA A 173 0.31 10.79 -6.74
C ALA A 173 1.71 10.45 -7.27
N PRO A 174 1.93 10.44 -8.60
CA PRO A 174 3.25 10.20 -9.16
C PRO A 174 4.21 11.23 -8.59
N TRP A 175 5.09 10.78 -7.69
CA TRP A 175 6.22 11.58 -7.27
C TRP A 175 7.06 11.84 -8.51
N ALA A 176 6.95 13.05 -9.03
CA ALA A 176 7.49 13.45 -10.31
C ALA A 176 8.37 14.68 -10.13
N GLY A 177 9.38 14.78 -10.98
CA GLY A 177 10.42 15.79 -10.85
C GLY A 177 11.31 15.55 -9.63
N ASN A 178 11.97 16.63 -9.21
CA ASN A 178 12.83 16.65 -8.04
C ASN A 178 12.00 16.83 -6.77
N LEU A 179 12.32 16.07 -5.73
CA LEU A 179 11.79 16.30 -4.40
C LEU A 179 12.88 16.81 -3.47
N VAL A 180 12.58 17.85 -2.71
CA VAL A 180 13.54 18.43 -1.76
C VAL A 180 12.98 18.27 -0.35
N LEU A 181 13.70 17.56 0.49
CA LEU A 181 13.40 17.36 1.90
C LEU A 181 14.16 18.40 2.73
N VAL A 182 13.43 19.11 3.58
CA VAL A 182 14.00 20.02 4.58
C VAL A 182 13.50 19.66 5.99
N ASN A 183 14.32 19.98 6.98
CA ASN A 183 13.98 19.88 8.39
C ASN A 183 13.64 21.28 8.91
N PHE A 184 12.58 21.40 9.71
CA PHE A 184 12.20 22.67 10.31
C PHE A 184 11.79 22.50 11.77
N THR A 185 11.67 23.61 12.48
CA THR A 185 11.12 23.70 13.82
C THR A 185 10.22 24.90 13.89
N THR A 186 9.00 24.70 14.39
CA THR A 186 8.06 25.78 14.66
C THR A 186 8.15 26.15 16.14
N SER A 187 8.24 27.45 16.40
CA SER A 187 8.20 28.02 17.73
C SER A 187 7.19 29.16 17.76
N ILE A 188 6.45 29.28 18.85
CA ILE A 188 5.57 30.43 19.06
C ILE A 188 6.44 31.59 19.58
N VAL A 189 6.29 32.76 18.97
CA VAL A 189 7.02 33.98 19.31
C VAL A 189 6.01 35.07 19.62
N GLU A 190 6.09 35.62 20.83
CA GLU A 190 5.30 36.77 21.25
C GLU A 190 5.91 38.06 20.70
N HIS A 191 5.09 39.10 20.57
CA HIS A 191 5.56 40.40 20.11
C HIS A 191 6.69 40.91 21.03
N PRO A 192 7.86 41.30 20.48
CA PRO A 192 9.06 41.55 21.28
C PRO A 192 8.92 42.74 22.24
N THR A 193 8.01 43.68 21.97
CA THR A 193 7.82 44.90 22.79
C THR A 193 6.45 45.02 23.43
N GLU A 194 5.43 44.37 22.87
CA GLU A 194 4.02 44.53 23.29
C GLU A 194 3.26 43.19 23.24
N PRO A 195 3.69 42.18 24.02
CA PRO A 195 3.12 40.82 23.97
C PRO A 195 1.64 40.77 24.37
N GLU A 196 1.13 41.79 25.07
CA GLU A 196 -0.28 41.88 25.48
C GLU A 196 -1.20 42.44 24.39
N CYS A 197 -0.63 43.12 23.38
CA CYS A 197 -1.38 43.79 22.32
C CYS A 197 -1.59 42.92 21.07
N TYR A 198 -0.80 41.86 20.91
CA TYR A 198 -0.77 41.04 19.70
C TYR A 198 -0.85 39.55 20.03
N ASP A 199 -1.56 38.80 19.19
CA ASP A 199 -1.56 37.35 19.28
C ASP A 199 -0.16 36.79 18.96
N PRO A 200 0.31 35.76 19.68
CA PRO A 200 1.60 35.13 19.42
C PRO A 200 1.67 34.57 17.99
N ALA A 201 2.77 34.84 17.29
CA ALA A 201 2.99 34.38 15.92
C ALA A 201 3.77 33.07 15.87
N GLU A 202 3.46 32.23 14.87
CA GLU A 202 4.27 31.03 14.59
C GLU A 202 5.51 31.42 13.77
N LYS A 203 6.69 31.09 14.31
CA LYS A 203 7.97 31.25 13.63
C LYS A 203 8.54 29.90 13.23
N GLU A 204 8.81 29.76 11.94
CA GLU A 204 9.48 28.60 11.36
C GLU A 204 10.97 28.86 11.16
N VAL A 205 11.80 27.90 11.60
CA VAL A 205 13.26 27.91 11.43
C VAL A 205 13.70 26.59 10.80
N HIS A 206 14.50 26.65 9.74
CA HIS A 206 15.05 25.50 9.06
C HIS A 206 16.35 25.00 9.73
N ASN A 207 16.43 23.69 9.89
CA ASN A 207 17.59 23.00 10.46
C ASN A 207 18.35 22.24 9.37
N ASP A 208 19.61 21.88 9.66
CA ASP A 208 20.30 20.91 8.82
C ASP A 208 19.60 19.55 8.91
N VAL A 209 19.26 18.97 7.77
CA VAL A 209 18.74 17.60 7.73
C VAL A 209 19.75 16.63 8.33
N ASN A 210 19.24 15.68 9.11
CA ASN A 210 19.98 14.56 9.66
C ASN A 210 19.66 13.26 8.88
N LEU A 211 20.32 12.15 9.23
CA LEU A 211 20.07 10.87 8.54
C LEU A 211 18.89 10.07 9.10
N ALA A 212 18.29 10.48 10.21
CA ALA A 212 16.96 9.99 10.58
C ALA A 212 15.88 10.60 9.67
N ASP A 213 16.04 11.86 9.27
CA ASP A 213 15.11 12.55 8.35
C ASP A 213 15.01 11.83 7.00
N LEU A 214 16.12 11.28 6.49
CA LEU A 214 16.09 10.44 5.28
C LEU A 214 15.12 9.26 5.40
N ARG A 215 15.14 8.57 6.56
CA ARG A 215 14.25 7.44 6.84
C ARG A 215 12.81 7.93 6.95
N TYR A 216 12.57 8.98 7.72
CA TYR A 216 11.21 9.49 7.95
C TYR A 216 10.56 9.98 6.66
N ALA A 217 11.30 10.73 5.85
CA ALA A 217 10.82 11.17 4.55
C ALA A 217 10.57 9.98 3.61
N PHE A 218 11.47 9.00 3.56
CA PHE A 218 11.26 7.84 2.70
C PHE A 218 10.05 7.01 3.11
N ASP A 219 9.85 6.79 4.42
CA ASP A 219 8.67 6.10 4.94
C ASP A 219 7.38 6.90 4.64
N TYR A 220 7.40 8.23 4.76
CA TYR A 220 6.28 9.09 4.34
C TYR A 220 6.00 8.98 2.83
N LEU A 221 7.03 9.06 1.99
CA LEU A 221 6.91 8.95 0.53
C LEU A 221 6.41 7.57 0.09
N THR A 222 6.63 6.53 0.90
CA THR A 222 6.23 5.15 0.61
C THR A 222 5.03 4.67 1.41
N ARG A 223 4.37 5.54 2.20
CA ARG A 223 3.24 5.18 3.09
C ARG A 223 2.03 4.55 2.40
N ARG A 224 1.88 4.78 1.09
CA ARG A 224 0.80 4.23 0.25
C ARG A 224 1.21 2.95 -0.49
N ASN A 225 2.37 2.39 -0.18
CA ASN A 225 2.77 1.07 -0.65
C ASN A 225 1.99 -0.01 0.07
N TYR A 226 1.00 -0.58 -0.61
CA TYR A 226 0.20 -1.65 -0.01
C TYR A 226 0.48 -3.03 -0.58
N ILE A 227 1.07 -3.15 -1.77
CA ILE A 227 1.37 -4.43 -2.42
C ILE A 227 2.82 -4.46 -2.86
N PHE A 228 3.52 -5.50 -2.45
CA PHE A 228 4.87 -5.83 -2.89
C PHE A 228 4.84 -7.12 -3.71
N GLU A 229 5.37 -7.05 -4.93
CA GLU A 229 5.48 -8.14 -5.89
C GLU A 229 6.86 -8.07 -6.56
N SER A 230 7.77 -8.91 -6.06
CA SER A 230 9.06 -9.13 -6.70
C SER A 230 9.75 -10.36 -6.11
N ASP A 231 10.48 -11.09 -6.96
CA ASP A 231 11.39 -12.15 -6.51
C ASP A 231 12.60 -11.57 -5.74
N LYS A 232 12.94 -10.30 -5.99
CA LYS A 232 14.07 -9.63 -5.35
C LYS A 232 13.60 -8.87 -4.11
N PRO A 233 14.19 -9.10 -2.93
CA PRO A 233 13.81 -8.35 -1.74
C PRO A 233 14.16 -6.88 -1.92
N ASN A 234 13.24 -5.98 -1.58
CA ASN A 234 13.54 -4.55 -1.44
C ASN A 234 14.17 -4.31 -0.06
N PRO A 235 15.44 -3.84 0.03
CA PRO A 235 16.13 -3.64 1.30
C PRO A 235 15.87 -2.27 1.93
N TYR A 236 15.24 -1.33 1.21
CA TYR A 236 15.04 0.05 1.65
C TYR A 236 13.76 0.22 2.46
N VAL A 237 12.69 -0.48 2.08
CA VAL A 237 11.40 -0.45 2.77
C VAL A 237 11.38 -1.49 3.90
N ILE A 238 11.05 -1.04 5.11
CA ILE A 238 10.99 -1.89 6.30
C ILE A 238 9.63 -2.58 6.32
N ARG A 239 9.62 -3.91 6.17
CA ARG A 239 8.42 -4.75 6.28
C ARG A 239 8.39 -5.41 7.66
N ASN A 240 7.69 -4.78 8.60
CA ASN A 240 7.54 -5.32 9.94
C ASN A 240 6.71 -6.61 9.92
N PRO A 241 7.15 -7.69 10.60
CA PRO A 241 6.34 -8.89 10.80
C PRO A 241 4.99 -8.55 11.41
N GLY A 242 3.94 -9.27 11.00
CA GLY A 242 2.57 -9.02 11.45
C GLY A 242 1.89 -7.81 10.80
N ARG A 243 2.57 -7.01 9.98
CA ARG A 243 1.93 -5.93 9.19
C ARG A 243 1.84 -6.24 7.71
N TRP A 244 2.62 -7.22 7.27
CA TRP A 244 2.69 -7.67 5.89
C TRP A 244 2.36 -9.15 5.85
N PHE A 245 1.47 -9.52 4.94
CA PHE A 245 0.94 -10.87 4.82
C PHE A 245 1.00 -11.35 3.38
N LYS A 246 1.15 -12.65 3.18
CA LYS A 246 1.05 -13.24 1.85
C LYS A 246 -0.39 -13.21 1.35
N ALA A 247 -0.56 -12.80 0.10
CA ALA A 247 -1.79 -12.81 -0.64
C ALA A 247 -1.51 -13.33 -2.05
N VAL A 248 -2.56 -13.56 -2.85
CA VAL A 248 -2.43 -14.15 -4.17
C VAL A 248 -3.16 -13.32 -5.20
N LYS A 249 -2.48 -12.99 -6.29
CA LYS A 249 -3.10 -12.48 -7.51
C LYS A 249 -3.52 -13.62 -8.41
N ILE A 250 -4.77 -13.61 -8.85
CA ILE A 250 -5.30 -14.51 -9.85
C ILE A 250 -5.36 -13.76 -11.17
N SER A 251 -4.43 -14.08 -12.06
CA SER A 251 -4.29 -13.46 -13.38
C SER A 251 -5.46 -13.85 -14.29
N CYS A 252 -5.97 -12.90 -15.08
CA CYS A 252 -6.94 -13.18 -16.14
C CYS A 252 -6.23 -13.64 -17.42
N ASP A 253 -7.00 -14.00 -18.44
CA ASP A 253 -6.46 -14.51 -19.71
C ASP A 253 -5.50 -13.55 -20.40
N GLY A 254 -5.77 -12.24 -20.35
CA GLY A 254 -4.91 -11.18 -20.90
C GLY A 254 -3.55 -11.13 -20.21
N ASP A 255 -3.53 -11.20 -18.87
CA ASP A 255 -2.28 -11.21 -18.11
C ASP A 255 -1.38 -12.41 -18.48
N ILE A 256 -1.98 -13.57 -18.70
CA ILE A 256 -1.23 -14.80 -19.01
C ILE A 256 -0.76 -14.77 -20.47
N LYS A 257 -1.67 -14.50 -21.41
CA LYS A 257 -1.42 -14.63 -22.85
C LYS A 257 -0.70 -13.42 -23.45
N LEU A 258 -0.90 -12.20 -22.92
CA LEU A 258 -0.25 -10.98 -23.43
C LEU A 258 0.95 -10.54 -22.60
N ASP A 259 0.90 -10.72 -21.28
CA ASP A 259 1.93 -10.23 -20.35
C ASP A 259 2.79 -11.37 -19.75
N GLY A 260 2.47 -12.65 -20.06
CA GLY A 260 3.27 -13.80 -19.64
C GLY A 260 3.25 -14.06 -18.13
N LYS A 261 2.22 -13.57 -17.41
CA LYS A 261 2.12 -13.73 -15.96
C LYS A 261 1.69 -15.16 -15.57
N LYS A 262 2.05 -15.57 -14.35
CA LYS A 262 1.56 -16.82 -13.74
C LYS A 262 0.07 -16.72 -13.43
N LYS A 263 -0.67 -17.84 -13.51
CA LYS A 263 -2.11 -17.88 -13.16
C LYS A 263 -2.34 -17.47 -11.70
N PHE A 264 -1.52 -18.00 -10.80
CA PHE A 264 -1.50 -17.66 -9.38
C PHE A 264 -0.12 -17.08 -9.03
N ALA A 265 -0.08 -15.82 -8.60
CA ALA A 265 1.14 -15.13 -8.22
C ALA A 265 1.09 -14.73 -6.75
N GLU A 266 2.08 -15.14 -5.96
CA GLU A 266 2.19 -14.72 -4.56
C GLU A 266 2.67 -13.27 -4.48
N VAL A 267 1.98 -12.48 -3.68
CA VAL A 267 2.30 -11.09 -3.38
C VAL A 267 2.28 -10.87 -1.87
N SER A 268 2.93 -9.81 -1.38
CA SER A 268 2.81 -9.39 0.01
C SER A 268 1.97 -8.14 0.11
N ILE A 269 0.97 -8.13 0.99
CA ILE A 269 0.08 -6.99 1.18
C ILE A 269 0.17 -6.44 2.60
N HIS A 270 -0.02 -5.13 2.74
CA HIS A 270 -0.01 -4.44 4.02
C HIS A 270 -1.36 -4.53 4.74
N ARG A 271 -1.38 -4.55 6.09
CA ARG A 271 -2.62 -4.55 6.91
C ARG A 271 -3.61 -3.43 6.60
N HIS A 272 -3.10 -2.28 6.17
CA HIS A 272 -3.92 -1.12 5.80
C HIS A 272 -4.37 -1.11 4.32
N HIS A 273 -4.13 -2.22 3.60
CA HIS A 273 -4.58 -2.37 2.22
C HIS A 273 -6.11 -2.20 2.14
N PRO A 274 -6.64 -1.45 1.16
CA PRO A 274 -8.09 -1.23 1.00
C PRO A 274 -8.94 -2.49 0.74
N ILE A 275 -8.37 -3.69 0.75
CA ILE A 275 -9.09 -4.97 0.67
C ILE A 275 -9.74 -5.32 2.01
N PHE A 276 -9.13 -4.87 3.12
CA PHE A 276 -9.60 -5.18 4.48
C PHE A 276 -10.62 -4.19 5.04
N ARG A 277 -10.93 -3.11 4.29
CA ARG A 277 -11.82 -2.03 4.77
C ARG A 277 -13.30 -2.30 4.53
N HIS A 278 -13.62 -3.09 3.50
CA HIS A 278 -14.98 -3.37 3.09
C HIS A 278 -15.18 -4.88 3.08
N ASP A 279 -16.35 -5.33 3.52
CA ASP A 279 -16.79 -6.73 3.37
C ASP A 279 -17.25 -7.04 1.93
N ASP A 280 -17.14 -6.07 1.04
CA ASP A 280 -17.43 -6.20 -0.38
C ASP A 280 -16.40 -7.11 -1.05
N GLY A 281 -16.79 -8.35 -1.31
CA GLY A 281 -15.93 -9.36 -1.95
C GLY A 281 -15.53 -10.53 -1.05
N GLU A 282 -16.17 -10.75 0.09
CA GLU A 282 -16.00 -11.98 0.87
C GLU A 282 -16.57 -13.20 0.10
N SER A 283 -15.76 -14.25 -0.08
CA SER A 283 -16.19 -15.50 -0.72
C SER A 283 -17.02 -16.35 0.25
N GLY A 284 -18.30 -16.54 -0.08
CA GLY A 284 -19.21 -17.40 0.69
C GLY A 284 -18.71 -18.83 0.84
N ILE A 285 -18.08 -19.39 -0.20
CA ILE A 285 -17.47 -20.73 -0.16
C ILE A 285 -16.40 -20.81 0.94
N SER A 286 -15.42 -19.90 0.89
CA SER A 286 -14.32 -19.91 1.87
C SER A 286 -14.78 -19.64 3.30
N LYS A 287 -15.86 -18.86 3.47
CA LYS A 287 -16.53 -18.63 4.75
C LYS A 287 -17.10 -19.93 5.33
N HIS A 288 -17.79 -20.74 4.51
CA HIS A 288 -18.29 -22.05 4.95
C HIS A 288 -17.17 -23.04 5.28
N LEU A 289 -16.03 -22.95 4.60
CA LEU A 289 -14.85 -23.77 4.92
C LEU A 289 -14.12 -23.31 6.21
N GLY A 290 -14.48 -22.16 6.77
CA GLY A 290 -13.94 -21.64 8.04
C GLY A 290 -12.64 -20.84 7.88
N PHE A 291 -12.31 -20.37 6.68
CA PHE A 291 -11.19 -19.45 6.43
C PHE A 291 -11.59 -18.39 5.38
N PRO A 292 -12.40 -17.38 5.77
CA PRO A 292 -12.95 -16.40 4.83
C PRO A 292 -11.87 -15.68 4.02
N LEU A 293 -12.02 -15.69 2.69
CA LEU A 293 -11.20 -14.99 1.72
C LEU A 293 -11.92 -13.73 1.23
N LEU A 294 -11.17 -12.65 1.13
CA LEU A 294 -11.56 -11.40 0.51
C LEU A 294 -11.00 -11.35 -0.91
N VAL A 295 -11.83 -10.96 -1.87
CA VAL A 295 -11.47 -10.85 -3.28
C VAL A 295 -11.70 -9.42 -3.75
N LYS A 296 -10.67 -8.80 -4.32
CA LYS A 296 -10.71 -7.44 -4.86
C LYS A 296 -10.27 -7.41 -6.32
N ARG A 297 -11.00 -6.70 -7.18
CA ARG A 297 -10.63 -6.51 -8.59
C ARG A 297 -9.49 -5.51 -8.74
N ILE A 298 -8.57 -5.80 -9.64
CA ILE A 298 -7.45 -4.95 -10.02
C ILE A 298 -7.71 -4.43 -11.43
N PRO A 299 -7.58 -3.12 -11.71
CA PRO A 299 -7.73 -2.60 -13.07
C PRO A 299 -6.86 -3.33 -14.10
N PRO A 300 -7.38 -3.61 -15.31
CA PRO A 300 -6.61 -4.28 -16.35
C PRO A 300 -5.47 -3.39 -16.88
N ASN A 301 -4.55 -4.00 -17.61
CA ASN A 301 -3.48 -3.24 -18.27
C ASN A 301 -4.08 -2.36 -19.39
N PRO A 302 -3.88 -1.03 -19.35
CA PRO A 302 -4.43 -0.11 -20.35
C PRO A 302 -3.87 -0.34 -21.75
N ASP A 303 -2.72 -1.02 -21.89
CA ASP A 303 -2.08 -1.29 -23.18
C ASP A 303 -2.70 -2.50 -23.92
N TRP A 304 -3.57 -3.27 -23.27
CA TRP A 304 -4.14 -4.49 -23.88
C TRP A 304 -4.95 -4.25 -25.15
N PRO A 305 -5.79 -3.20 -25.29
CA PRO A 305 -6.48 -2.89 -26.54
C PRO A 305 -5.51 -2.76 -27.73
N ASP A 306 -4.41 -2.05 -27.54
CA ASP A 306 -3.39 -1.87 -28.58
C ASP A 306 -2.65 -3.17 -28.90
N LYS A 307 -2.28 -3.94 -27.85
CA LYS A 307 -1.67 -5.27 -28.03
C LYS A 307 -2.60 -6.21 -28.81
N MET A 308 -3.90 -6.20 -28.50
CA MET A 308 -4.91 -7.00 -29.19
C MET A 308 -5.12 -6.59 -30.64
N MET A 309 -5.06 -5.30 -30.95
CA MET A 309 -5.20 -4.82 -32.33
C MET A 309 -4.04 -5.26 -33.23
N ARG A 310 -2.84 -5.44 -32.66
CA ARG A 310 -1.66 -5.95 -33.37
C ARG A 310 -1.72 -7.44 -33.69
N LEU A 311 -2.58 -8.20 -33.02
CA LEU A 311 -2.76 -9.64 -33.27
C LEU A 311 -3.64 -9.88 -34.51
N PRO A 312 -3.35 -10.94 -35.30
CA PRO A 312 -4.25 -11.42 -36.36
C PRO A 312 -5.66 -11.67 -35.81
N ARG A 313 -6.70 -11.40 -36.62
CA ARG A 313 -8.10 -11.57 -36.18
C ARG A 313 -8.41 -12.97 -35.63
N SER A 314 -7.78 -14.01 -36.18
CA SER A 314 -7.93 -15.40 -35.73
C SER A 314 -7.31 -15.70 -34.37
N GLN A 315 -6.47 -14.81 -33.83
CA GLN A 315 -5.78 -14.97 -32.56
C GLN A 315 -6.32 -14.01 -31.47
N ARG A 316 -7.38 -13.24 -31.78
CA ARG A 316 -8.03 -12.36 -30.80
C ARG A 316 -8.89 -13.19 -29.85
N PHE A 317 -8.89 -12.80 -28.58
CA PHE A 317 -9.65 -13.44 -27.50
C PHE A 317 -10.13 -12.37 -26.51
N HIS A 318 -11.01 -12.73 -25.58
CA HIS A 318 -11.44 -11.84 -24.50
C HIS A 318 -10.36 -11.80 -23.39
N PRO A 319 -9.60 -10.69 -23.22
CA PRO A 319 -8.48 -10.66 -22.29
C PRO A 319 -8.91 -10.58 -20.82
N TYR A 320 -10.18 -10.30 -20.56
CA TYR A 320 -10.73 -10.05 -19.24
C TYR A 320 -11.45 -11.27 -18.66
N GLU A 321 -11.26 -12.46 -19.23
CA GLU A 321 -11.88 -13.67 -18.68
C GLU A 321 -11.07 -14.18 -17.49
N ASN A 322 -11.74 -14.39 -16.35
CA ASN A 322 -11.12 -14.94 -15.15
C ASN A 322 -12.04 -15.94 -14.43
N HIS A 323 -12.25 -17.11 -15.04
CA HIS A 323 -13.11 -18.17 -14.48
C HIS A 323 -12.73 -18.60 -13.05
N ALA A 324 -11.45 -18.52 -12.69
CA ALA A 324 -10.99 -18.83 -11.33
C ALA A 324 -11.59 -17.89 -10.28
N ALA A 325 -11.68 -16.58 -10.59
CA ALA A 325 -12.31 -15.61 -9.70
C ALA A 325 -13.82 -15.86 -9.58
N VAL A 326 -14.49 -16.14 -10.70
CA VAL A 326 -15.93 -16.46 -10.74
C VAL A 326 -16.24 -17.67 -9.86
N SER A 327 -15.44 -18.73 -9.96
CA SER A 327 -15.64 -19.95 -9.17
C SER A 327 -15.48 -19.75 -7.67
N LEU A 328 -14.64 -18.81 -7.22
CA LEU A 328 -14.52 -18.47 -5.81
C LEU A 328 -15.72 -17.66 -5.28
N MET A 329 -16.41 -16.93 -6.16
CA MET A 329 -17.47 -15.99 -5.80
C MET A 329 -18.88 -16.50 -6.09
N VAL A 330 -19.04 -17.80 -6.41
CA VAL A 330 -20.35 -18.43 -6.55
C VAL A 330 -21.18 -18.25 -5.29
N ASN A 331 -22.44 -17.86 -5.46
CA ASN A 331 -23.38 -17.68 -4.36
C ASN A 331 -23.81 -19.04 -3.79
N VAL A 332 -23.55 -19.20 -2.49
CA VAL A 332 -23.86 -20.38 -1.68
C VAL A 332 -24.84 -20.07 -0.54
N ASP A 333 -25.57 -18.95 -0.64
CA ASP A 333 -26.69 -18.64 0.26
C ASP A 333 -27.92 -19.46 -0.16
N VAL A 334 -28.34 -20.37 0.71
CA VAL A 334 -29.44 -21.32 0.46
C VAL A 334 -30.74 -20.61 0.07
N ALA A 335 -31.01 -19.44 0.66
CA ALA A 335 -32.23 -18.68 0.41
C ALA A 335 -32.15 -17.77 -0.82
N SER A 336 -30.96 -17.62 -1.41
CA SER A 336 -30.74 -16.73 -2.54
C SER A 336 -31.35 -17.29 -3.82
N LYS A 337 -32.06 -16.42 -4.56
CA LYS A 337 -32.48 -16.68 -5.94
C LYS A 337 -31.31 -16.79 -6.92
N HIS A 338 -30.14 -16.31 -6.52
CA HIS A 338 -28.90 -16.37 -7.30
C HIS A 338 -27.98 -17.53 -6.88
N TRP A 339 -28.48 -18.49 -6.08
CA TRP A 339 -27.77 -19.73 -5.77
C TRP A 339 -27.11 -20.32 -7.03
N ARG A 340 -25.85 -20.78 -6.90
CA ARG A 340 -24.96 -21.33 -7.95
C ARG A 340 -24.40 -20.33 -8.96
N PHE A 341 -24.89 -19.09 -8.97
CA PHE A 341 -24.37 -18.05 -9.84
C PHE A 341 -23.48 -17.11 -9.03
N ALA A 342 -22.37 -16.70 -9.63
CA ALA A 342 -21.61 -15.61 -9.05
C ALA A 342 -22.42 -14.31 -9.20
N PRO A 343 -22.32 -13.35 -8.26
CA PRO A 343 -22.92 -12.04 -8.44
C PRO A 343 -22.47 -11.39 -9.76
N GLU A 344 -23.32 -10.56 -10.34
CA GLU A 344 -23.11 -9.93 -11.66
C GLU A 344 -21.78 -9.15 -11.76
N ILE A 345 -21.25 -8.68 -10.63
CA ILE A 345 -19.95 -8.00 -10.55
C ILE A 345 -18.77 -8.92 -10.88
N TRP A 346 -18.96 -10.25 -10.83
CA TRP A 346 -17.97 -11.31 -11.09
C TRP A 346 -18.32 -12.20 -12.29
N ASP A 347 -19.58 -12.20 -12.75
CA ASP A 347 -20.07 -13.14 -13.77
C ASP A 347 -20.16 -12.52 -15.18
N LYS A 348 -19.72 -11.27 -15.36
CA LYS A 348 -19.83 -10.56 -16.65
C LYS A 348 -18.78 -10.98 -17.69
N GLY A 349 -17.90 -11.94 -17.37
CA GLY A 349 -16.82 -12.36 -18.27
C GLY A 349 -15.84 -11.23 -18.62
N ALA A 350 -15.84 -10.16 -17.83
CA ALA A 350 -15.07 -8.95 -18.05
C ALA A 350 -14.18 -8.62 -16.85
N ASP A 351 -13.92 -9.62 -16.01
CA ASP A 351 -13.22 -9.45 -14.75
C ASP A 351 -11.70 -9.56 -14.93
N PRO A 352 -10.97 -8.45 -14.69
CA PRO A 352 -9.53 -8.44 -14.80
C PRO A 352 -8.87 -9.31 -13.71
N MET A 353 -7.58 -9.12 -13.52
CA MET A 353 -6.87 -9.69 -12.39
C MET A 353 -7.60 -9.40 -11.06
N VAL A 354 -7.58 -10.37 -10.15
CA VAL A 354 -8.10 -10.20 -8.80
C VAL A 354 -7.03 -10.45 -7.76
N LEU A 355 -7.03 -9.67 -6.68
CA LEU A 355 -6.26 -9.91 -5.46
C LEU A 355 -7.12 -10.70 -4.48
N VAL A 356 -6.55 -11.76 -3.91
CA VAL A 356 -7.18 -12.60 -2.90
C VAL A 356 -6.35 -12.59 -1.62
N ALA A 357 -6.99 -12.30 -0.50
CA ALA A 357 -6.36 -12.27 0.82
C ALA A 357 -7.25 -12.94 1.87
N ARG A 358 -6.68 -13.46 2.95
CA ARG A 358 -7.48 -13.96 4.09
C ARG A 358 -8.00 -12.80 4.93
N LYS A 359 -9.27 -12.86 5.35
CA LYS A 359 -9.90 -11.85 6.21
C LYS A 359 -9.24 -11.75 7.59
N ASP A 360 -8.69 -12.86 8.11
CA ASP A 360 -7.94 -12.90 9.37
C ASP A 360 -6.47 -12.44 9.24
N MET A 361 -6.09 -11.85 8.11
CA MET A 361 -4.74 -11.34 7.86
C MET A 361 -3.63 -12.39 8.06
N LYS A 362 -3.91 -13.67 7.79
CA LYS A 362 -2.86 -14.71 7.74
C LYS A 362 -2.34 -14.93 6.33
N ASP A 363 -1.16 -15.52 6.24
CA ASP A 363 -0.52 -15.84 4.98
C ASP A 363 -1.40 -16.77 4.13
N LEU A 364 -1.59 -16.37 2.87
CA LEU A 364 -2.25 -17.14 1.83
C LEU A 364 -1.26 -17.45 0.70
N THR A 365 -1.10 -18.73 0.39
CA THR A 365 -0.15 -19.20 -0.64
C THR A 365 -0.85 -19.46 -1.97
N ALA A 366 -0.08 -19.40 -3.07
CA ALA A 366 -0.60 -19.69 -4.41
C ALA A 366 -1.18 -21.11 -4.50
N HIS A 367 -0.53 -22.10 -3.88
CA HIS A 367 -1.01 -23.49 -3.85
C HIS A 367 -2.36 -23.64 -3.13
N GLN A 368 -2.58 -22.91 -2.04
CA GLN A 368 -3.86 -22.92 -1.32
C GLN A 368 -5.00 -22.37 -2.18
N VAL A 369 -4.76 -21.26 -2.88
CA VAL A 369 -5.74 -20.65 -3.77
C VAL A 369 -5.97 -21.52 -5.01
N GLU A 370 -4.92 -22.09 -5.58
CA GLU A 370 -5.04 -23.03 -6.70
C GLU A 370 -5.93 -24.22 -6.33
N ALA A 371 -5.60 -24.95 -5.26
CA ALA A 371 -6.40 -26.09 -4.82
C ALA A 371 -7.86 -25.71 -4.54
N LEU A 372 -8.10 -24.56 -3.91
CA LEU A 372 -9.46 -24.08 -3.63
C LEU A 372 -10.23 -23.77 -4.92
N VAL A 373 -9.60 -23.10 -5.89
CA VAL A 373 -10.24 -22.81 -7.18
C VAL A 373 -10.63 -24.10 -7.90
N TYR A 374 -9.72 -25.08 -7.96
CA TYR A 374 -10.02 -26.37 -8.58
C TYR A 374 -11.11 -27.13 -7.83
N TYR A 375 -11.12 -27.07 -6.50
CA TYR A 375 -12.21 -27.62 -5.69
C TYR A 375 -13.56 -26.96 -6.02
N CYS A 376 -13.59 -25.62 -6.11
CA CYS A 376 -14.79 -24.89 -6.49
C CYS A 376 -15.30 -25.30 -7.88
N GLN A 377 -14.39 -25.48 -8.85
CA GLN A 377 -14.74 -25.82 -10.23
C GLN A 377 -15.23 -27.26 -10.39
N HIS A 378 -14.51 -28.22 -9.82
CA HIS A 378 -14.73 -29.64 -10.10
C HIS A 378 -15.60 -30.35 -9.07
N GLU A 379 -15.61 -29.88 -7.82
CA GLU A 379 -16.42 -30.50 -6.76
C GLU A 379 -17.65 -29.66 -6.46
N VAL A 380 -17.50 -28.36 -6.22
CA VAL A 380 -18.64 -27.53 -5.77
C VAL A 380 -19.58 -27.25 -6.93
N GLN A 381 -19.12 -26.54 -7.97
CA GLN A 381 -19.96 -26.13 -9.11
C GLN A 381 -20.55 -27.31 -9.85
N TRP A 382 -19.77 -28.37 -10.08
CA TRP A 382 -20.26 -29.60 -10.72
C TRP A 382 -21.43 -30.22 -9.95
N ASN A 383 -21.27 -30.46 -8.64
CA ASN A 383 -22.33 -31.06 -7.85
C ASN A 383 -23.51 -30.09 -7.61
N MET A 384 -23.29 -28.77 -7.59
CA MET A 384 -24.38 -27.78 -7.60
C MET A 384 -25.24 -27.90 -8.86
N GLY A 385 -24.62 -28.13 -10.02
CA GLY A 385 -25.31 -28.39 -11.28
C GLY A 385 -26.21 -29.63 -11.19
N VAL A 386 -25.64 -30.75 -10.75
CA VAL A 386 -26.36 -32.03 -10.57
C VAL A 386 -27.55 -31.88 -9.60
N VAL A 387 -27.36 -31.22 -8.46
CA VAL A 387 -28.45 -30.97 -7.51
C VAL A 387 -29.54 -30.13 -8.15
N THR A 388 -29.18 -29.10 -8.92
CA THR A 388 -30.19 -28.21 -9.54
C THR A 388 -30.96 -28.89 -10.67
N GLU A 389 -30.31 -29.69 -11.50
CA GLU A 389 -31.00 -30.50 -12.54
C GLU A 389 -32.04 -31.40 -11.88
N ARG A 390 -31.67 -32.07 -10.79
CA ARG A 390 -32.58 -32.91 -10.03
C ARG A 390 -33.70 -32.13 -9.33
N GLU A 391 -33.46 -30.89 -8.89
CA GLU A 391 -34.52 -29.99 -8.40
C GLU A 391 -35.53 -29.65 -9.52
N MET A 392 -35.09 -29.52 -10.76
CA MET A 392 -35.94 -29.21 -11.92
C MET A 392 -36.71 -30.42 -12.45
N GLU A 393 -36.12 -31.61 -12.42
CA GLU A 393 -36.71 -32.84 -12.94
C GLU A 393 -37.78 -33.44 -12.00
N GLY A 394 -37.91 -32.95 -10.76
CA GLY A 394 -38.95 -33.40 -9.83
C GLY A 394 -38.80 -34.86 -9.37
N GLY A 395 -37.57 -35.37 -9.37
CA GLY A 395 -37.28 -36.78 -9.08
C GLY A 395 -37.72 -37.21 -7.67
N SER A 396 -38.37 -38.36 -7.58
CA SER A 396 -38.61 -39.09 -6.33
C SER A 396 -37.40 -40.01 -6.08
N ASP A 397 -36.82 -39.92 -4.88
CA ASP A 397 -35.81 -40.86 -4.36
C ASP A 397 -34.37 -40.72 -4.88
N GLY A 398 -33.77 -39.54 -4.70
CA GLY A 398 -32.32 -39.35 -4.71
C GLY A 398 -31.76 -39.03 -3.32
N GLU A 399 -30.66 -39.66 -2.89
CA GLU A 399 -30.00 -39.40 -1.60
C GLU A 399 -29.64 -37.92 -1.35
N ASP A 400 -29.65 -37.06 -2.38
CA ASP A 400 -29.18 -35.67 -2.31
C ASP A 400 -30.31 -34.61 -2.26
N ILE A 401 -31.59 -34.98 -2.39
CA ILE A 401 -32.71 -34.02 -2.45
C ILE A 401 -33.63 -34.19 -1.24
N TYR A 402 -34.20 -33.09 -0.73
CA TYR A 402 -35.24 -33.12 0.31
C TYR A 402 -36.62 -33.00 -0.34
N TRP A 403 -37.54 -33.92 -0.06
CA TRP A 403 -38.95 -33.81 -0.48
C TRP A 403 -39.87 -33.75 0.74
N VAL A 404 -40.92 -32.94 0.64
CA VAL A 404 -42.01 -32.86 1.61
C VAL A 404 -43.32 -32.91 0.83
N ILE A 405 -44.30 -33.63 1.34
CA ILE A 405 -45.66 -33.56 0.81
C ILE A 405 -46.29 -32.29 1.36
N ASP A 406 -46.68 -31.38 0.48
CA ASP A 406 -47.38 -30.17 0.87
C ASP A 406 -48.70 -30.55 1.55
N LYS A 407 -48.93 -30.05 2.76
CA LYS A 407 -50.09 -30.42 3.58
C LYS A 407 -51.41 -29.86 3.03
N GLU A 408 -51.35 -28.82 2.22
CA GLU A 408 -52.52 -28.15 1.65
C GLU A 408 -52.86 -28.69 0.26
N THR A 409 -51.85 -28.96 -0.57
CA THR A 409 -52.08 -29.46 -1.95
C THR A 409 -51.95 -30.97 -2.10
N GLY A 410 -51.30 -31.66 -1.16
CA GLY A 410 -51.01 -33.09 -1.25
C GLY A 410 -49.93 -33.45 -2.28
N GLU A 411 -49.30 -32.45 -2.89
CA GLU A 411 -48.28 -32.64 -3.93
C GLU A 411 -46.85 -32.66 -3.34
N PRO A 412 -45.92 -33.42 -3.93
CA PRO A 412 -44.52 -33.40 -3.53
C PRO A 412 -43.89 -32.04 -3.89
N ARG A 413 -43.33 -31.38 -2.87
CA ARG A 413 -42.58 -30.13 -3.00
C ARG A 413 -41.15 -30.33 -2.50
N ILE A 414 -40.19 -29.80 -3.25
CA ILE A 414 -38.78 -29.75 -2.83
C ILE A 414 -38.57 -28.43 -2.06
N PRO A 415 -38.25 -28.46 -0.76
CA PRO A 415 -37.79 -27.27 -0.05
C PRO A 415 -36.35 -27.00 -0.48
N CYS A 416 -36.18 -26.17 -1.50
CA CYS A 416 -34.87 -25.83 -2.08
C CYS A 416 -33.86 -25.45 -0.99
N ASP A 417 -34.25 -24.67 0.01
CA ASP A 417 -33.35 -24.27 1.10
C ASP A 417 -32.80 -25.46 1.90
N LYS A 418 -33.62 -26.50 2.15
CA LYS A 418 -33.18 -27.70 2.88
C LYS A 418 -32.28 -28.59 2.02
N THR A 419 -32.60 -28.73 0.74
CA THR A 419 -31.76 -29.45 -0.23
C THR A 419 -30.40 -28.77 -0.37
N ARG A 420 -30.39 -27.44 -0.49
CA ARG A 420 -29.16 -26.63 -0.55
C ARG A 420 -28.37 -26.68 0.75
N GLN A 421 -29.02 -26.66 1.91
CA GLN A 421 -28.33 -26.84 3.19
C GLN A 421 -27.65 -28.21 3.27
N LYS A 422 -28.34 -29.28 2.87
CA LYS A 422 -27.76 -30.63 2.79
C LYS A 422 -26.56 -30.69 1.84
N PHE A 423 -26.61 -29.94 0.73
CA PHE A 423 -25.46 -29.77 -0.15
C PHE A 423 -24.27 -29.12 0.56
N LEU A 424 -24.50 -28.02 1.31
CA LEU A 424 -23.44 -27.37 2.09
C LEU A 424 -22.82 -28.35 3.11
N ASP A 425 -23.65 -29.09 3.83
CA ASP A 425 -23.21 -30.04 4.86
C ASP A 425 -22.45 -31.25 4.28
N LYS A 426 -22.63 -31.54 2.98
CA LYS A 426 -21.96 -32.66 2.28
C LYS A 426 -20.75 -32.23 1.47
N TYR A 427 -20.75 -31.03 0.88
CA TYR A 427 -19.75 -30.59 -0.09
C TYR A 427 -18.98 -29.34 0.34
N LEU A 428 -19.46 -28.55 1.29
CA LEU A 428 -18.78 -27.33 1.75
C LEU A 428 -18.40 -27.44 3.23
N VAL A 429 -17.73 -28.56 3.57
CA VAL A 429 -17.17 -28.83 4.89
C VAL A 429 -15.65 -28.93 4.78
N PHE A 430 -14.94 -28.35 5.75
CA PHE A 430 -13.49 -28.28 5.77
C PHE A 430 -12.80 -29.64 5.58
N ASN A 431 -13.28 -30.70 6.24
CA ASN A 431 -12.68 -32.02 6.15
C ASN A 431 -12.65 -32.55 4.71
N LYS A 432 -13.73 -32.34 3.96
CA LYS A 432 -13.81 -32.78 2.56
C LYS A 432 -12.87 -31.97 1.66
N PHE A 433 -12.75 -30.67 1.90
CA PHE A 433 -11.75 -29.85 1.21
C PHE A 433 -10.32 -30.29 1.57
N ALA A 434 -10.04 -30.61 2.83
CA ALA A 434 -8.73 -31.07 3.28
C ALA A 434 -8.34 -32.42 2.66
N GLU A 435 -9.29 -33.34 2.52
CA GLU A 435 -9.11 -34.60 1.78
C GLU A 435 -8.81 -34.34 0.30
N TYR A 436 -9.61 -33.52 -0.37
CA TYR A 436 -9.37 -33.11 -1.75
C TYR A 436 -7.99 -32.46 -1.93
N PHE A 437 -7.60 -31.56 -1.01
CA PHE A 437 -6.29 -30.91 -1.04
C PHE A 437 -5.15 -31.92 -1.00
N LYS A 438 -5.28 -32.98 -0.18
CA LYS A 438 -4.27 -34.04 -0.06
C LYS A 438 -4.14 -34.83 -1.36
N GLU A 439 -5.26 -35.19 -1.98
CA GLU A 439 -5.29 -35.90 -3.28
C GLU A 439 -4.72 -35.03 -4.40
N PHE A 440 -5.16 -33.76 -4.47
CA PHE A 440 -4.69 -32.78 -5.45
C PHE A 440 -3.18 -32.55 -5.33
N LYS A 441 -2.67 -32.41 -4.10
CA LYS A 441 -1.24 -32.32 -3.81
C LYS A 441 -0.47 -33.54 -4.31
N GLN A 442 -0.96 -34.75 -4.06
CA GLN A 442 -0.30 -35.99 -4.52
C GLN A 442 -0.27 -36.06 -6.04
N LYS A 443 -1.37 -35.70 -6.71
CA LYS A 443 -1.45 -35.64 -8.17
C LYS A 443 -0.44 -34.65 -8.76
N LYS A 444 -0.36 -33.44 -8.22
CA LYS A 444 0.60 -32.41 -8.67
C LYS A 444 2.05 -32.85 -8.52
N ILE A 445 2.38 -33.52 -7.40
CA ILE A 445 3.71 -34.09 -7.19
C ILE A 445 3.99 -35.21 -8.20
N ALA A 446 3.02 -36.07 -8.48
CA ALA A 446 3.15 -37.15 -9.47
C ALA A 446 3.33 -36.60 -10.91
N ASP A 447 2.68 -35.47 -11.21
CA ASP A 447 2.82 -34.74 -12.48
C ASP A 447 4.17 -33.98 -12.59
N GLY A 448 5.03 -34.04 -11.56
CA GLY A 448 6.39 -33.50 -11.56
C GLY A 448 6.55 -32.14 -10.90
N ASP A 449 5.50 -31.57 -10.28
CA ASP A 449 5.59 -30.29 -9.59
C ASP A 449 6.04 -30.44 -8.13
N ALA A 450 7.37 -30.43 -7.94
CA ALA A 450 7.99 -30.56 -6.62
C ALA A 450 7.67 -29.40 -5.66
N ALA A 451 7.20 -28.24 -6.15
CA ALA A 451 6.85 -27.10 -5.30
C ALA A 451 5.68 -27.41 -4.35
N TRP A 452 4.83 -28.37 -4.71
CA TRP A 452 3.71 -28.84 -3.89
C TRP A 452 4.11 -29.63 -2.65
N ALA A 453 5.36 -30.11 -2.54
CA ALA A 453 5.80 -30.94 -1.42
C ALA A 453 5.61 -30.25 -0.05
N ALA A 454 5.89 -28.96 0.02
CA ALA A 454 5.74 -28.14 1.23
C ALA A 454 4.34 -27.52 1.39
N ALA A 455 3.44 -27.69 0.41
CA ALA A 455 2.11 -27.08 0.45
C ALA A 455 1.26 -27.69 1.59
N VAL A 456 0.56 -26.81 2.32
CA VAL A 456 -0.32 -27.16 3.43
C VAL A 456 -1.70 -26.54 3.22
N VAL A 457 -2.73 -27.24 3.69
CA VAL A 457 -4.10 -26.72 3.67
C VAL A 457 -4.19 -25.44 4.52
N SER A 458 -5.04 -24.51 4.12
CA SER A 458 -5.30 -23.29 4.89
C SER A 458 -5.82 -23.65 6.28
N PRO A 459 -5.21 -23.17 7.38
CA PRO A 459 -5.77 -23.38 8.71
C PRO A 459 -7.07 -22.59 8.85
N GLN A 460 -8.04 -23.16 9.57
CA GLN A 460 -9.28 -22.47 9.91
C GLN A 460 -9.01 -21.28 10.85
N GLY A 461 -9.79 -20.22 10.69
CA GLY A 461 -9.65 -18.97 11.42
C GLY A 461 -10.31 -17.82 10.67
N SER A 462 -10.94 -16.90 11.40
CA SER A 462 -11.70 -15.78 10.84
C SER A 462 -11.41 -14.43 11.51
N VAL A 463 -10.62 -14.41 12.59
CA VAL A 463 -10.34 -13.21 13.38
C VAL A 463 -8.84 -12.90 13.27
N PRO A 464 -8.45 -11.66 12.90
CA PRO A 464 -7.06 -11.22 12.93
C PRO A 464 -6.46 -11.28 14.34
N ASP A 465 -5.16 -11.53 14.42
CA ASP A 465 -4.44 -11.42 15.69
C ASP A 465 -4.39 -9.95 16.14
N GLU A 466 -4.52 -9.69 17.45
CA GLU A 466 -4.38 -8.34 18.00
C GLU A 466 -2.93 -7.85 17.85
N ILE A 467 -2.77 -6.64 17.31
CA ILE A 467 -1.47 -5.99 17.15
C ILE A 467 -1.57 -4.59 17.74
N GLU A 468 -0.67 -4.25 18.67
CA GLU A 468 -0.52 -2.88 19.16
C GLU A 468 -0.26 -1.92 17.99
N GLU A 469 -1.22 -1.02 17.73
CA GLU A 469 -1.07 0.07 16.78
C GLU A 469 -0.26 1.21 17.43
N THR A 470 0.56 1.90 16.64
CA THR A 470 1.15 3.14 17.13
C THR A 470 0.11 4.26 17.08
N LYS A 471 0.22 5.26 17.96
CA LYS A 471 -0.69 6.44 17.96
C LYS A 471 -0.80 7.14 16.59
N GLU A 472 0.28 7.10 15.80
CA GLU A 472 0.30 7.62 14.43
C GLU A 472 -0.55 6.77 13.47
N GLU A 473 -0.54 5.45 13.63
CA GLU A 473 -1.36 4.55 12.82
C GLU A 473 -2.84 4.66 13.17
N GLU A 474 -3.17 4.82 14.45
CA GLU A 474 -4.53 5.10 14.89
C GLU A 474 -5.04 6.43 14.29
N TYR A 475 -4.21 7.47 14.32
CA TYR A 475 -4.54 8.77 13.75
C TYR A 475 -4.66 8.73 12.22
N GLU A 476 -3.74 8.05 11.51
CA GLU A 476 -3.86 7.86 10.06
C GLU A 476 -5.09 7.01 9.68
N SER A 477 -5.37 5.97 10.45
CA SER A 477 -6.57 5.13 10.28
C SER A 477 -7.82 5.98 10.42
N MET A 478 -7.88 6.83 11.45
CA MET A 478 -8.96 7.80 11.66
C MET A 478 -9.10 8.80 10.51
N LEU A 479 -8.00 9.43 10.06
CA LEU A 479 -8.02 10.36 8.93
C LEU A 479 -8.49 9.70 7.62
N ARG A 480 -8.13 8.44 7.39
CA ARG A 480 -8.61 7.65 6.24
C ARG A 480 -10.09 7.31 6.37
N MET A 481 -10.58 7.00 7.57
CA MET A 481 -12.03 6.82 7.79
C MET A 481 -12.82 8.10 7.52
N MET A 482 -12.22 9.27 7.81
CA MET A 482 -12.82 10.57 7.55
C MET A 482 -12.67 11.05 6.09
N GLY A 483 -12.01 10.28 5.21
CA GLY A 483 -11.79 10.65 3.80
C GLY A 483 -10.82 11.83 3.60
N ALA A 484 -10.08 12.22 4.65
CA ALA A 484 -9.10 13.30 4.61
C ALA A 484 -7.74 12.86 4.00
N LEU A 485 -7.58 11.55 3.76
CA LEU A 485 -6.40 10.89 3.16
C LEU A 485 -6.83 9.72 2.27
#